data_AF-A0A426V0W5-F1
#
_entry.id   AF-A0A426V0W5-F1
#
_cell.length_a   1.000
_cell.length_b   1.000
_cell.length_c   1.000
_cell.angle_alpha   90.00
_cell.angle_beta   90.00
_cell.angle_gamma   90.00
#
_symmetry.space_group_name_H-M   'P 1'
#
loop_
_entity.id
_entity.type
_entity.pdbx_description
1 polymer ?
#
loop_
_entity_poly.entity_id
_entity_poly.type
_entity_poly.pdbx_seq_one_letter_code
_entity_poly.pdbx_strand_id
1 'polypeptide(L)'
;MAYQNTRPRPNAAAPDPLERGGFGDGSNRYTVYASSAEVPDSFQVCANGNRADLVLIVSGLTSQNLHATWGDEWRNRTAEWREWARATAFHVFYNGSPQPQAQTRFCDG
;
A
#
# COMPACT_ATOMS: atom_id res chain seq x y z
N MET A 1 13.53 24.83 -37.39
CA MET A 1 14.30 23.78 -36.71
C MET A 1 13.72 23.62 -35.32
N ALA A 2 13.04 22.50 -35.06
CA ALA A 2 12.32 22.25 -33.82
C ALA A 2 13.25 21.54 -32.82
N TYR A 3 13.58 22.21 -31.72
CA TYR A 3 14.16 21.56 -30.54
C TYR A 3 13.09 21.52 -29.47
N GLN A 4 12.37 20.40 -29.41
CA GLN A 4 11.46 20.11 -28.31
C GLN A 4 12.31 19.87 -27.06
N ASN A 5 12.38 20.87 -26.18
CA ASN A 5 12.89 20.70 -24.82
C ASN A 5 12.01 19.66 -24.09
N THR A 6 12.50 18.43 -23.97
CA THR A 6 11.96 17.41 -23.07
C THR A 6 12.15 17.90 -21.64
N ARG A 7 11.10 18.51 -21.08
CA ARG A 7 11.00 18.75 -19.64
C ARG A 7 11.08 17.38 -18.94
N PRO A 8 12.03 17.14 -18.02
CA PRO A 8 11.93 15.97 -17.17
C PRO A 8 10.62 16.11 -16.38
N ARG A 9 9.73 15.12 -16.46
CA ARG A 9 8.53 15.07 -15.64
C ARG A 9 8.98 15.20 -14.17
N PRO A 10 8.59 16.25 -13.44
CA PRO A 10 8.90 16.29 -12.03
C PRO A 10 8.04 15.22 -11.38
N ASN A 11 8.70 14.30 -10.67
CA ASN A 11 8.11 13.46 -9.64
C ASN A 11 7.34 12.22 -10.12
N ALA A 12 8.04 11.27 -10.77
CA ALA A 12 7.85 9.89 -10.32
C ALA A 12 8.47 9.85 -8.91
N ALA A 13 7.63 10.07 -7.89
CA ALA A 13 8.05 9.99 -6.50
C ALA A 13 8.85 8.69 -6.35
N ALA A 14 10.10 8.79 -5.89
CA ALA A 14 10.87 7.61 -5.53
C ALA A 14 9.95 6.72 -4.67
N PRO A 15 9.88 5.40 -4.93
CA PRO A 15 9.04 4.52 -4.12
C PRO A 15 9.42 4.80 -2.67
N ASP A 16 8.44 5.25 -1.88
CA ASP A 16 8.68 5.54 -0.47
C ASP A 16 9.36 4.30 0.12
N PRO A 17 10.52 4.40 0.78
CA PRO A 17 11.19 3.24 1.36
C PRO A 17 10.33 2.51 2.41
N LEU A 18 9.23 3.14 2.79
CA LEU A 18 8.21 2.67 3.70
C LEU A 18 7.05 1.94 2.99
N GLU A 19 6.87 2.12 1.67
CA GLU A 19 5.87 1.38 0.91
C GLU A 19 6.27 -0.10 0.83
N ARG A 20 5.46 -0.98 1.43
CA ARG A 20 5.66 -2.43 1.35
C ARG A 20 4.99 -3.04 0.13
N GLY A 21 3.95 -2.38 -0.36
CA GLY A 21 3.18 -2.81 -1.50
C GLY A 21 1.75 -2.33 -1.44
N GLY A 22 0.91 -2.88 -2.29
CA GLY A 22 -0.52 -2.65 -2.27
C GLY A 22 -1.31 -3.87 -2.74
N PHE A 23 -2.58 -3.87 -2.39
CA PHE A 23 -3.58 -4.82 -2.82
C PHE A 23 -4.82 -4.07 -3.33
N GLY A 24 -5.76 -4.74 -3.96
CA GLY A 24 -6.96 -4.08 -4.46
C GLY A 24 -8.12 -5.05 -4.52
N ASP A 25 -9.32 -4.50 -4.35
CA ASP A 25 -10.59 -5.23 -4.46
C ASP A 25 -11.19 -5.12 -5.88
N GLY A 26 -10.39 -4.68 -6.86
CA GLY A 26 -10.85 -4.32 -8.21
C GLY A 26 -11.51 -2.94 -8.30
N SER A 27 -12.20 -2.49 -7.24
CA SER A 27 -12.83 -1.16 -7.19
C SER A 27 -11.92 -0.07 -6.62
N ASN A 28 -11.12 -0.41 -5.59
CA ASN A 28 -10.19 0.50 -4.95
C ASN A 28 -8.81 -0.16 -4.85
N ARG A 29 -7.77 0.66 -4.94
CA ARG A 29 -6.39 0.23 -4.68
C ARG A 29 -6.00 0.64 -3.27
N TYR A 30 -5.41 -0.27 -2.52
CA TYR A 30 -4.94 -0.05 -1.15
C TYR A 30 -3.42 -0.18 -1.14
N THR A 31 -2.73 0.81 -0.59
CA THR A 31 -1.28 0.81 -0.45
C THR A 31 -0.90 0.71 1.01
N VAL A 32 -0.03 -0.23 1.33
CA VAL A 32 0.49 -0.52 2.67
C VAL A 32 1.82 0.18 2.86
N TYR A 33 1.89 1.04 3.86
CA TYR A 33 3.09 1.73 4.29
C TYR A 33 3.48 1.25 5.69
N ALA A 34 4.72 0.81 5.84
CA ALA A 34 5.32 0.54 7.13
C ALA A 34 5.74 1.85 7.81
N SER A 35 5.77 1.84 9.14
CA SER A 35 6.30 2.97 9.92
C SER A 35 7.83 3.05 9.88
N SER A 36 8.51 1.93 9.62
CA SER A 36 9.98 1.88 9.47
C SER A 36 10.44 0.74 8.57
N ALA A 37 11.63 0.91 7.98
CA ALA A 37 12.23 -0.06 7.08
C ALA A 37 12.80 -1.30 7.81
N GLU A 38 13.34 -1.13 9.02
CA GLU A 38 14.08 -2.16 9.77
C GLU A 38 13.20 -2.90 10.79
N VAL A 39 12.58 -2.17 11.73
CA VAL A 39 11.69 -2.74 12.75
C VAL A 39 10.37 -1.95 12.77
N PRO A 40 9.44 -2.27 11.87
CA PRO A 40 8.16 -1.59 11.83
C PRO A 40 7.28 -1.97 13.03
N ASP A 41 7.01 -1.02 13.92
CA ASP A 41 6.05 -1.18 15.02
C ASP A 41 4.58 -1.06 14.55
N SER A 42 4.38 -0.34 13.45
CA SER A 42 3.07 -0.06 12.87
C SER A 42 3.11 -0.06 11.35
N PHE A 43 1.95 -0.26 10.73
CA PHE A 43 1.72 -0.01 9.31
C PHE A 43 0.36 0.63 9.09
N GLN A 44 0.27 1.42 8.04
CA GLN A 44 -0.93 2.11 7.61
C GLN A 44 -1.30 1.66 6.20
N VAL A 45 -2.59 1.57 5.93
CA VAL A 45 -3.17 1.22 4.65
C VAL A 45 -3.94 2.43 4.15
N CYS A 46 -3.56 2.93 2.99
CA CYS A 46 -4.17 4.11 2.37
C CYS A 46 -4.86 3.71 1.06
N ALA A 47 -6.03 4.26 0.78
CA ALA A 47 -6.74 4.00 -0.48
C ALA A 47 -6.29 4.96 -1.59
N ASN A 48 -6.29 4.46 -2.82
CA ASN A 48 -5.99 5.16 -4.07
C ASN A 48 -4.66 5.94 -4.07
N GLY A 49 -3.68 5.48 -3.27
CA GLY A 49 -2.41 6.18 -3.09
C GLY A 49 -2.53 7.53 -2.39
N ASN A 50 -3.70 7.85 -1.82
CA ASN A 50 -3.94 9.06 -1.08
C ASN A 50 -3.79 8.79 0.42
N ARG A 51 -2.75 9.35 1.06
CA ARG A 51 -2.52 9.19 2.51
C ARG A 51 -3.62 9.83 3.38
N ALA A 52 -4.45 10.71 2.80
CA ALA A 52 -5.62 11.24 3.49
C ALA A 52 -6.77 10.23 3.56
N ASP A 53 -6.82 9.25 2.65
CA ASP A 53 -7.84 8.20 2.60
C ASP A 53 -7.36 6.99 3.38
N LEU A 54 -7.45 7.08 4.70
CA LEU A 54 -6.88 6.08 5.58
C LEU A 54 -7.87 4.93 5.79
N VAL A 55 -7.47 3.72 5.40
CA VAL A 55 -8.31 2.52 5.46
C VAL A 55 -8.15 1.82 6.80
N LEU A 56 -6.91 1.53 7.16
CA LEU A 56 -6.55 0.72 8.32
C LEU A 56 -5.18 1.15 8.83
N ILE A 57 -5.03 1.34 10.13
CA ILE A 57 -3.75 1.44 10.82
C ILE A 57 -3.65 0.24 11.75
N VAL A 58 -2.57 -0.52 11.64
CA VAL A 58 -2.21 -1.55 12.61
C VAL A 58 -0.97 -1.09 13.34
N SER A 59 -1.04 -1.04 14.67
CA SER A 59 0.08 -0.66 15.55
C SER A 59 0.33 -1.73 16.61
N GLY A 60 1.50 -1.69 17.23
CA GLY A 60 1.87 -2.62 18.30
C GLY A 60 2.30 -3.99 17.80
N LEU A 61 2.88 -4.07 16.59
CA LEU A 61 3.50 -5.28 16.06
C LEU A 61 4.63 -5.78 16.98
N THR A 62 5.39 -4.85 17.56
CA THR A 62 6.52 -5.14 18.46
C THR A 62 6.09 -5.45 19.88
N SER A 63 4.96 -4.90 20.34
CA SER A 63 4.48 -5.02 21.73
C SER A 63 3.47 -6.15 21.97
N GLN A 64 3.23 -7.02 20.99
CA GLN A 64 2.20 -8.09 21.01
C GLN A 64 0.76 -7.60 21.28
N ASN A 65 0.53 -6.30 21.44
CA ASN A 65 -0.77 -5.67 21.59
C ASN A 65 -1.17 -5.05 20.25
N LEU A 66 -1.73 -5.89 19.39
CA LEU A 66 -2.15 -5.48 18.05
C LEU A 66 -3.38 -4.57 18.14
N HIS A 67 -3.17 -3.29 17.87
CA HIS A 67 -4.25 -2.31 17.73
C HIS A 67 -4.56 -2.06 16.26
N ALA A 68 -5.75 -2.48 15.82
CA ALA A 68 -6.26 -2.21 14.49
C ALA A 68 -7.30 -1.08 14.55
N THR A 69 -6.96 0.05 13.94
CA THR A 69 -7.83 1.24 13.84
C THR A 69 -8.28 1.40 12.41
N TRP A 70 -9.59 1.44 12.20
CA TRP A 70 -10.20 1.62 10.87
C TRP A 70 -10.50 3.09 10.62
N GLY A 71 -10.33 3.55 9.38
CA GLY A 71 -10.85 4.85 8.96
C GLY A 71 -12.37 4.90 9.05
N ASP A 72 -12.93 6.11 9.20
CA ASP A 72 -14.37 6.27 9.43
C ASP A 72 -15.24 5.70 8.30
N GLU A 73 -14.83 5.88 7.04
CA GLU A 73 -15.54 5.32 5.89
C GLU A 73 -15.44 3.79 5.82
N TRP A 74 -14.35 3.22 6.32
CA TRP A 74 -14.04 1.79 6.23
C TRP A 74 -14.55 1.00 7.44
N ARG A 75 -14.74 1.64 8.60
CA ARG A 75 -15.25 0.99 9.81
C ARG A 75 -16.70 0.50 9.68
N ASN A 76 -17.48 1.14 8.81
CA ASN A 76 -18.88 0.82 8.52
C ASN A 76 -19.05 -0.31 7.47
N ARG A 77 -17.94 -0.83 6.91
CA ARG A 77 -17.99 -1.99 6.01
C ARG A 77 -18.36 -3.28 6.75
N THR A 78 -18.74 -4.29 5.97
CA THR A 78 -19.06 -5.63 6.49
C THR A 78 -17.89 -6.21 7.29
N ALA A 79 -18.20 -7.05 8.28
CA ALA A 79 -17.18 -7.73 9.08
C ALA A 79 -16.25 -8.58 8.21
N GLU A 80 -16.80 -9.33 7.27
CA GLU A 80 -16.05 -10.15 6.31
C GLU A 80 -15.03 -9.33 5.51
N TRP A 81 -15.43 -8.14 5.03
CA TRP A 81 -14.53 -7.27 4.29
C TRP A 81 -13.39 -6.74 5.17
N ARG A 82 -13.67 -6.39 6.42
CA ARG A 82 -12.64 -5.93 7.38
C ARG A 82 -11.66 -7.05 7.71
N GLU A 83 -12.14 -8.27 7.91
CA GLU A 83 -11.28 -9.42 8.16
C GLU A 83 -10.40 -9.74 6.95
N TRP A 84 -10.98 -9.74 5.75
CA TRP A 84 -10.24 -9.87 4.49
C TRP A 84 -9.17 -8.78 4.33
N ALA A 85 -9.56 -7.51 4.44
CA ALA A 85 -8.65 -6.38 4.25
C ALA A 85 -7.50 -6.39 5.26
N ARG A 86 -7.78 -6.76 6.52
CA ARG A 86 -6.75 -6.96 7.53
C ARG A 86 -5.81 -8.11 7.14
N ALA A 87 -6.34 -9.29 6.83
CA ALA A 87 -5.54 -10.46 6.48
C ALA A 87 -4.66 -10.19 5.24
N THR A 88 -5.21 -9.54 4.22
CA THR A 88 -4.47 -9.15 3.01
C THR A 88 -3.42 -8.09 3.30
N ALA A 89 -3.73 -7.08 4.12
CA ALA A 89 -2.75 -6.07 4.52
C ALA A 89 -1.57 -6.68 5.30
N PHE A 90 -1.84 -7.59 6.24
CA PHE A 90 -0.82 -8.36 6.93
C PHE A 90 0.01 -9.20 5.95
N HIS A 91 -0.64 -9.87 5.00
CA HIS A 91 0.05 -10.65 3.99
C HIS A 91 1.00 -9.79 3.14
N VAL A 92 0.54 -8.63 2.65
CA VAL A 92 1.33 -7.66 1.87
C VAL A 92 2.45 -7.05 2.70
N PHE A 93 2.22 -6.80 3.98
CA PHE A 93 3.23 -6.25 4.87
C PHE A 93 4.40 -7.22 5.09
N TYR A 94 4.11 -8.50 5.32
CA TYR A 94 5.13 -9.53 5.60
C TYR A 94 5.76 -10.12 4.32
N ASN A 95 4.99 -10.35 3.27
CA ASN A 95 5.49 -10.95 2.03
C ASN A 95 5.87 -9.90 0.96
N GLY A 96 5.60 -8.62 1.23
CA GLY A 96 5.63 -7.57 0.21
C GLY A 96 4.37 -7.62 -0.68
N SER A 97 4.23 -6.63 -1.56
CA SER A 97 3.22 -6.67 -2.60
C SER A 97 3.28 -8.01 -3.35
N PRO A 98 2.18 -8.76 -3.52
CA PRO A 98 2.09 -9.61 -4.69
C PRO A 98 2.20 -8.62 -5.86
N GLN A 99 3.35 -8.59 -6.53
CA GLN A 99 3.49 -7.74 -7.71
C GLN A 99 2.26 -8.03 -8.57
N PRO A 100 1.41 -7.03 -8.92
CA PRO A 100 0.54 -7.20 -10.05
C PRO A 100 1.53 -7.37 -11.20
N GLN A 101 1.76 -8.63 -11.57
CA GLN A 101 2.73 -9.11 -12.53
C GLN A 101 3.34 -7.93 -13.25
N ALA A 102 4.51 -7.47 -12.77
CA ALA A 102 5.33 -6.61 -13.58
C ALA A 102 5.36 -7.34 -14.91
N GLN A 103 4.77 -6.69 -15.91
CA GLN A 103 4.65 -7.21 -17.25
C GLN A 103 6.07 -7.55 -17.64
N THR A 104 6.47 -8.82 -17.48
CA THR A 104 7.61 -9.38 -18.17
C THR A 104 7.15 -9.37 -19.61
N ARG A 105 7.34 -8.21 -20.22
CA ARG A 105 7.45 -8.04 -21.65
C ARG A 105 8.59 -8.97 -22.03
N PHE A 106 8.23 -10.22 -22.32
CA PHE A 106 8.97 -11.00 -23.29
C PHE A 106 9.07 -10.11 -24.52
N CYS A 107 10.22 -9.45 -24.66
CA CYS A 107 10.64 -8.93 -25.95
C CYS A 107 11.14 -10.17 -26.67
N ASP A 108 10.34 -10.61 -27.64
CA ASP A 108 10.70 -11.56 -28.67
C ASP A 108 12.04 -11.13 -29.31
N GLY A 109 12.94 -12.11 -29.46
CA GLY A 109 14.22 -11.98 -30.12
C GLY A 109 14.74 -13.35 -30.52
#